data_AF-A0A5E4KHQ5-F1
#
_entry.id   AF-A0A5E4KHQ5-F1
#
_cell.length_a   1.000
_cell.length_b   1.000
_cell.length_c   1.000
_cell.angle_alpha   90.00
_cell.angle_beta   90.00
_cell.angle_gamma   90.00
#
_symmetry.space_group_name_H-M   'P 1'
#
loop_
_entity.id
_entity.type
_entity.pdbx_description
1 polymer ?
#
loop_
_entity_poly.entity_id
_entity_poly.type
_entity_poly.pdbx_seq_one_letter_code
_entity_poly.pdbx_strand_id
1 'polypeptide(L)'
;MDTDKKIEIADRIYKKLVNVQRSDWNKWMYYVEQNGWEKAILLSNTLSKSPMLRSMPQKNYLKIYDVFSKEREKFEKMKLSDVIEILGYISWKLANPIGFGMWKDEAKTNDGISHRY
;
A
#
# COMPACT_ATOMS: atom_id res chain seq x y z
N MET A 1 15.93 15.21 3.97
CA MET A 1 15.97 14.30 5.14
C MET A 1 17.13 13.33 4.95
N ASP A 2 17.75 12.80 6.01
CA ASP A 2 18.78 11.77 5.85
C ASP A 2 18.19 10.40 5.45
N THR A 3 19.00 9.59 4.75
CA THR A 3 18.61 8.30 4.18
C THR A 3 18.12 7.30 5.24
N ASP A 4 18.80 7.19 6.38
CA ASP A 4 18.43 6.21 7.41
C ASP A 4 17.03 6.48 7.95
N LYS A 5 16.69 7.77 8.10
CA LYS A 5 15.36 8.21 8.52
C LYS A 5 14.28 7.94 7.46
N LYS A 6 14.62 8.04 6.16
CA LYS A 6 13.69 7.65 5.08
C LYS A 6 13.39 6.16 5.14
N ILE A 7 14.41 5.33 5.34
CA ILE A 7 14.30 3.88 5.45
C ILE A 7 13.47 3.50 6.69
N GLU A 8 13.71 4.12 7.85
CA GLU A 8 12.94 3.88 9.07
C GLU A 8 11.44 4.17 8.87
N ILE A 9 11.12 5.30 8.22
CA ILE A 9 9.73 5.66 7.88
C ILE A 9 9.13 4.62 6.93
N ALA A 10 9.86 4.22 5.89
CA ALA A 10 9.43 3.22 4.93
C ALA A 10 9.13 1.89 5.62
N ASP A 11 9.97 1.44 6.55
CA ASP A 11 9.81 0.17 7.27
C ASP A 11 8.55 0.13 8.12
N ARG A 12 8.31 1.22 8.86
CA ARG A 12 7.12 1.37 9.68
C ARG A 12 5.84 1.38 8.85
N ILE A 13 5.87 1.98 7.66
CA ILE A 13 4.72 2.09 6.77
C ILE A 13 4.49 0.77 6.01
N TYR A 14 5.55 0.13 5.52
CA TYR A 14 5.50 -1.15 4.83
C TYR A 14 4.77 -2.22 5.67
N LYS A 15 5.04 -2.28 6.98
CA LYS A 15 4.33 -3.18 7.91
C LYS A 15 2.82 -2.95 7.98
N LYS A 16 2.33 -1.77 7.60
CA LYS A 16 0.89 -1.44 7.53
C LYS A 16 0.30 -1.72 6.15
N LEU A 17 1.12 -1.90 5.11
CA LEU A 17 0.72 -2.12 3.71
C LEU A 17 0.74 -3.59 3.28
N VAL A 18 0.77 -4.52 4.25
CA VAL A 18 0.70 -5.96 4.01
C VAL A 18 -0.49 -6.29 3.10
N ASN A 19 -0.35 -7.22 2.17
CA ASN A 19 -1.38 -7.60 1.21
C ASN A 19 -1.76 -6.55 0.14
N VAL A 20 -1.14 -5.35 0.13
CA VAL A 20 -1.30 -4.44 -1.01
C VAL A 20 -0.57 -5.04 -2.22
N GLN A 21 -1.30 -5.21 -3.33
CA GLN A 21 -0.70 -5.75 -4.55
C GLN A 21 0.28 -4.76 -5.17
N ARG A 22 1.44 -5.28 -5.59
CA ARG A 22 2.51 -4.49 -6.23
C ARG A 22 2.04 -3.74 -7.48
N SER A 23 1.13 -4.33 -8.26
CA SER A 23 0.58 -3.72 -9.47
C SER A 23 -0.20 -2.43 -9.16
N ASP A 24 -1.05 -2.46 -8.14
CA ASP A 24 -1.83 -1.27 -7.72
C ASP A 24 -0.94 -0.24 -7.03
N TRP A 25 0.02 -0.71 -6.22
CA TRP A 25 1.05 0.14 -5.63
C TRP A 25 1.84 0.92 -6.69
N ASN A 26 2.34 0.24 -7.72
CA ASN A 26 3.13 0.88 -8.78
C ASN A 26 2.32 1.91 -9.57
N LYS A 27 1.04 1.64 -9.85
CA LYS A 27 0.14 2.62 -10.50
C LYS A 27 -0.05 3.86 -9.63
N TRP A 28 -0.27 3.65 -8.33
CA TRP A 28 -0.41 4.73 -7.38
C TRP A 28 0.88 5.56 -7.26
N MET A 29 2.04 4.89 -7.18
CA MET A 29 3.36 5.54 -7.17
C MET A 29 3.61 6.41 -8.39
N TYR A 30 3.33 5.87 -9.58
CA TYR A 30 3.41 6.64 -10.82
C TYR A 30 2.54 7.90 -10.73
N TYR A 31 1.33 7.79 -10.17
CA TYR A 31 0.47 8.95 -9.98
C TYR A 31 1.05 9.97 -8.99
N VAL A 32 1.67 9.54 -7.89
CA VAL A 32 2.37 10.41 -6.92
C VAL A 32 3.47 11.21 -7.63
N GLU A 33 4.27 10.55 -8.46
CA GLU A 33 5.38 11.19 -9.18
C GLU A 33 4.89 12.27 -10.15
N GLN A 34 3.78 12.01 -10.86
CA GLN A 34 3.25 12.92 -11.87
C GLN A 34 2.39 14.06 -11.29
N ASN A 35 1.66 13.80 -10.20
CA ASN A 35 0.62 14.70 -9.70
C ASN A 35 0.87 15.21 -8.28
N GLY A 36 1.89 14.70 -7.60
CA GLY A 36 2.22 15.04 -6.23
C GLY A 36 1.42 14.26 -5.19
N TRP A 37 1.87 14.39 -3.95
CA TRP A 37 1.38 13.66 -2.79
C TRP A 37 -0.12 13.85 -2.51
N GLU A 38 -0.58 15.09 -2.40
CA GLU A 38 -1.95 15.41 -1.98
C GLU A 38 -3.00 14.82 -2.93
N LYS A 39 -2.78 15.00 -4.24
CA LYS A 39 -3.66 14.45 -5.27
C LYS A 39 -3.67 12.92 -5.24
N ALA A 40 -2.54 12.29 -4.95
CA ALA A 40 -2.46 10.83 -4.86
C ALA A 40 -3.25 10.26 -3.67
N ILE A 41 -3.30 10.97 -2.54
CA ILE A 41 -4.14 10.58 -1.40
C ILE A 41 -5.63 10.70 -1.74
N LEU A 42 -6.02 11.78 -2.41
CA LEU A 42 -7.39 11.95 -2.90
C LEU A 42 -7.77 10.86 -3.91
N LEU A 43 -6.83 10.50 -4.80
CA LEU A 43 -7.02 9.42 -5.75
C LEU A 43 -7.30 8.10 -5.04
N SER A 44 -6.50 7.74 -4.02
CA SER A 44 -6.72 6.49 -3.27
C SER A 44 -8.11 6.44 -2.61
N ASN A 45 -8.58 7.55 -2.04
CA ASN A 45 -9.95 7.64 -1.48
C ASN A 45 -11.04 7.50 -2.56
N THR A 46 -10.78 8.05 -3.74
CA THR A 46 -11.72 7.96 -4.87
C THR A 46 -11.79 6.54 -5.41
N LEU A 47 -10.63 5.91 -5.63
CA LEU A 47 -10.54 4.57 -6.18
C LEU A 47 -11.05 3.50 -5.21
N SER A 48 -10.88 3.69 -3.89
CA SER A 48 -11.42 2.76 -2.89
C SER A 48 -12.95 2.66 -2.92
N LYS A 49 -13.63 3.69 -3.44
CA LYS A 49 -15.10 3.79 -3.55
C LYS A 49 -15.59 3.62 -4.98
N SER A 50 -14.71 3.43 -5.95
CA SER A 50 -15.08 3.43 -7.37
C SER A 50 -15.85 2.16 -7.73
N PRO A 51 -17.09 2.25 -8.26
CA PRO A 51 -17.85 1.09 -8.69
C PRO A 51 -17.25 0.41 -9.93
N MET A 52 -16.30 1.06 -10.61
CA MET A 52 -15.62 0.50 -11.79
C MET A 52 -14.47 -0.45 -11.43
N LEU A 53 -14.06 -0.49 -10.16
CA LEU A 53 -13.00 -1.38 -9.69
C LEU A 53 -13.59 -2.64 -9.05
N ARG A 54 -12.89 -3.76 -9.25
CA ARG A 54 -13.17 -4.99 -8.49
C ARG A 54 -12.83 -4.79 -7.01
N SER A 55 -13.36 -5.68 -6.17
CA SER A 55 -13.19 -5.63 -4.71
C SER A 55 -11.72 -5.61 -4.26
N MET A 56 -10.83 -6.34 -4.93
CA MET A 56 -9.41 -6.40 -4.54
C MET A 56 -8.68 -5.05 -4.73
N PRO A 57 -8.70 -4.39 -5.91
CA PRO A 57 -8.18 -3.03 -6.05
C PRO A 57 -8.82 -2.02 -5.10
N GLN A 58 -10.14 -2.07 -4.88
CA GLN A 58 -10.81 -1.20 -3.90
C GLN A 58 -10.20 -1.34 -2.50
N LYS A 59 -10.00 -2.59 -2.04
CA LYS A 59 -9.35 -2.89 -0.76
C LYS A 59 -7.90 -2.38 -0.70
N ASN A 60 -7.14 -2.53 -1.80
CA ASN A 60 -5.76 -2.03 -1.88
C ASN A 60 -5.72 -0.50 -1.74
N TYR A 61 -6.53 0.22 -2.51
CA TYR A 61 -6.58 1.69 -2.45
C TYR A 61 -7.14 2.19 -1.12
N LEU A 62 -8.10 1.49 -0.52
CA LEU A 62 -8.58 1.79 0.84
C LEU A 62 -7.43 1.68 1.84
N LYS A 63 -6.66 0.60 1.78
CA LYS A 63 -5.52 0.38 2.67
C LYS A 63 -4.43 1.44 2.48
N ILE A 64 -4.11 1.81 1.24
CA ILE A 64 -3.19 2.92 0.94
C ILE A 64 -3.72 4.22 1.55
N TYR A 65 -5.00 4.55 1.35
CA TYR A 65 -5.63 5.75 1.90
C TYR A 65 -5.60 5.76 3.44
N ASP A 66 -5.98 4.68 4.10
CA ASP A 66 -6.04 4.59 5.56
C ASP A 66 -4.66 4.72 6.22
N VAL A 67 -3.62 4.15 5.59
CA VAL A 67 -2.25 4.24 6.10
C VAL A 67 -1.73 5.66 5.99
N PHE A 68 -1.92 6.30 4.84
CA PHE A 68 -1.30 7.59 4.57
C PHE A 68 -2.14 8.80 5.01
N SER A 69 -3.46 8.67 5.15
CA SER A 69 -4.29 9.70 5.77
C SER A 69 -3.88 9.96 7.23
N LYS A 70 -3.49 8.91 7.97
CA LYS A 70 -3.00 9.00 9.35
C LYS A 70 -1.62 9.65 9.48
N GLU A 71 -0.82 9.61 8.41
CA GLU A 71 0.52 10.21 8.37
C GLU A 71 0.53 11.49 7.51
N ARG A 72 -0.64 11.99 7.09
CA ARG A 72 -0.80 13.02 6.07
C ARG A 72 -0.01 14.28 6.36
N GLU A 73 -0.20 14.84 7.56
CA GLU A 73 0.47 16.09 7.99
C GLU A 73 2.00 15.95 7.95
N LYS A 74 2.51 14.76 8.29
CA LYS A 74 3.96 14.49 8.27
C LYS A 74 4.50 14.48 6.85
N PHE A 75 3.78 13.89 5.90
CA PHE A 75 4.18 13.80 4.49
C PHE A 75 3.97 15.11 3.72
N GLU A 76 2.94 15.89 4.05
CA GLU A 76 2.70 17.21 3.43
C GLU A 76 3.81 18.23 3.76
N LYS A 77 4.43 18.11 4.93
CA LYS A 77 5.57 18.95 5.33
C LYS A 77 6.91 18.50 4.72
N MET A 78 6.95 17.37 4.04
CA MET A 78 8.17 16.84 3.40
C MET A 78 8.32 17.36 1.97
N LYS A 79 9.57 17.45 1.51
CA LYS A 79 9.83 17.65 0.08
C LYS A 79 9.30 16.44 -0.69
N LEU A 80 8.72 16.69 -1.87
CA LEU A 80 8.21 15.61 -2.72
C LEU A 80 9.29 14.57 -3.06
N SER A 81 10.54 14.99 -3.24
CA SER A 81 11.68 14.06 -3.45
C SER A 81 11.90 13.11 -2.27
N ASP A 82 11.81 13.59 -1.03
CA ASP A 82 11.94 12.76 0.17
C ASP A 82 10.76 11.77 0.27
N VAL A 83 9.55 12.20 -0.10
CA VAL A 83 8.37 11.33 -0.17
C VAL A 83 8.56 10.23 -1.21
N ILE A 84 8.95 10.58 -2.44
CA ILE A 84 9.18 9.63 -3.53
C ILE A 84 10.23 8.59 -3.12
N GLU A 85 11.34 9.00 -2.49
CA GLU A 85 12.35 8.06 -2.01
C GLU A 85 11.81 7.10 -0.94
N ILE A 86 11.08 7.61 0.07
CA ILE A 86 10.43 6.77 1.09
C ILE A 86 9.54 5.71 0.41
N LEU A 87 8.71 6.14 -0.53
CA LEU A 87 7.79 5.24 -1.21
C LEU A 87 8.53 4.27 -2.15
N GLY A 88 9.67 4.68 -2.73
CA GLY A 88 10.58 3.82 -3.47
C GLY A 88 11.14 2.66 -2.64
N TYR A 89 11.54 2.93 -1.40
CA TYR A 89 11.95 1.87 -0.47
C TYR A 89 10.82 0.89 -0.16
N ILE A 90 9.58 1.38 -0.04
CA ILE A 90 8.40 0.52 0.12
C ILE A 90 8.19 -0.33 -1.15
N SER A 91 8.32 0.24 -2.34
CA SER A 91 8.25 -0.49 -3.62
C SER A 91 9.24 -1.65 -3.67
N TRP A 92 10.47 -1.43 -3.22
CA TRP A 92 11.51 -2.46 -3.18
C TRP A 92 11.13 -3.61 -2.22
N LYS A 93 10.56 -3.30 -1.05
CA LYS A 93 10.09 -4.31 -0.10
C LYS A 93 8.86 -5.09 -0.59
N LEU A 94 7.95 -4.42 -1.30
CA LEU A 94 6.81 -5.09 -1.94
C LEU A 94 7.23 -5.98 -3.13
N ALA A 95 8.37 -5.68 -3.77
CA ALA A 95 8.94 -6.49 -4.85
C ALA A 95 9.59 -7.79 -4.34
N ASN A 96 10.21 -7.73 -3.17
CA ASN A 96 10.96 -8.83 -2.56
C ASN A 96 10.35 -9.20 -1.20
N PRO A 97 9.25 -9.98 -1.15
CA PRO A 97 8.67 -10.43 0.12
C PRO A 97 9.57 -11.40 0.92
N ILE A 98 10.80 -11.62 0.46
CA ILE A 98 11.80 -12.51 1.05
C ILE A 98 12.26 -11.91 2.39
N GLY A 99 11.56 -12.26 3.47
CA GLY A 99 11.96 -11.92 4.84
C GLY A 99 10.84 -11.78 5.87
N PHE A 100 9.57 -11.67 5.48
CA PHE A 100 8.44 -11.68 6.43
C PHE A 100 7.26 -12.42 5.84
N GLY A 101 7.10 -13.69 6.23
CA GLY A 101 6.02 -14.58 5.84
C GLY A 101 4.65 -14.13 6.36
N MET A 102 4.10 -13.07 5.76
CA MET A 102 2.71 -12.62 5.96
C MET A 102 1.87 -12.74 4.70
N TRP A 103 2.11 -13.78 3.92
CA TRP A 103 1.10 -14.33 3.02
C TRP A 103 0.75 -15.72 3.57
N LYS A 104 -0.02 -15.75 4.65
CA LYS A 104 -0.76 -16.97 5.05
C LYS A 104 -2.23 -16.74 4.74
N ASP A 105 -2.66 -17.39 3.65
CA ASP A 105 -3.93 -18.09 3.49
C ASP A 105 -5.18 -17.50 4.18
N GLU A 106 -5.90 -16.63 3.47
CA GLU A 106 -7.37 -16.57 3.56
C GLU A 106 -8.01 -17.49 2.51
N ALA A 107 -7.34 -18.60 2.17
CA ALA A 107 -7.83 -19.61 1.25
C ALA A 107 -7.74 -20.99 1.91
N LYS A 108 -8.52 -21.20 2.98
CA LYS A 108 -8.96 -22.51 3.50
C LYS A 108 -9.87 -22.31 4.71
N THR A 109 -11.15 -22.06 4.46
CA THR A 109 -12.24 -22.37 5.41
C THR A 109 -13.55 -22.40 4.64
N ASN A 110 -13.68 -23.42 3.78
CA ASN A 110 -14.96 -24.03 3.42
C ASN A 110 -14.65 -25.26 2.57
N ASP A 111 -14.26 -26.34 3.24
CA ASP A 111 -14.53 -27.70 2.78
C ASP A 111 -14.69 -28.55 4.05
N GLY A 112 -15.86 -28.39 4.66
CA GLY A 112 -16.36 -29.32 5.65
C GLY A 112 -16.68 -30.63 4.92
N ILE A 113 -15.82 -31.62 5.13
CA ILE A 113 -16.04 -33.00 4.74
C ILE A 113 -17.35 -33.51 5.36
N SER A 114 -18.24 -34.03 4.53
CA SER A 114 -19.12 -35.14 4.94
C SER A 114 -19.44 -36.03 3.75
N HIS A 115 -18.66 -37.10 3.60
CA HIS A 115 -19.16 -38.34 3.03
C HIS A 115 -20.00 -39.03 4.12
N ARG A 116 -21.28 -39.26 3.84
CA ARG A 116 -22.10 -40.39 4.32
C ARG A 116 -23.52 -40.27 3.77
N TYR A 117 -23.79 -41.04 2.71
CA TYR A 117 -24.81 -42.11 2.58
C TYR A 117 -25.06 -42.36 1.09
#